data_AF-A0A970YNA7-F1
#
_entry.id   AF-A0A970YNA7-F1
#
_cell.length_a   1.000
_cell.length_b   1.000
_cell.length_c   1.000
_cell.angle_alpha   90.00
_cell.angle_beta   90.00
_cell.angle_gamma   90.00
#
_symmetry.space_group_name_H-M   'P 1'
#
loop_
_entity.id
_entity.type
_entity.pdbx_description
1 polymer ?
#
loop_
_entity_poly.entity_id
_entity_poly.type
_entity_poly.pdbx_seq_one_letter_code
_entity_poly.pdbx_strand_id
1 'polypeptide(L)'
;MRKASVVLLIILFTGLTAIAFQIQQYGYKLESSFLELYSLDYLPTVYTDSKDSYIDIKIYDLDEQDLTGAITIGDVGISGDPLYALRQTVSEKQRVHFPDEALKGLRLIVVSSQSGSAKLMTSYRMVGAQLLAHENGAMLRLWKKDDSNFIERFALYRLKDGELIGRTENGVFVFDYLPTVDDAVLVQSAEGSILWRPGEYDYYFSSKDICLTFTDRPAYKAGEVVNFRSFIREITP
;
A
#
# COMPACT_ATOMS: atom_id res chain seq x y z
N MET A 1 32.72 36.75 -15.37
CA MET A 1 32.47 36.60 -13.93
C MET A 1 31.05 36.98 -13.51
N ARG A 2 30.53 38.18 -13.86
CA ARG A 2 29.14 38.61 -13.50
C ARG A 2 28.01 37.63 -13.88
N LYS A 3 28.06 37.00 -15.06
CA LYS A 3 27.00 36.05 -15.50
C LYS A 3 27.03 34.72 -14.73
N ALA A 4 28.22 34.21 -14.40
CA ALA A 4 28.37 32.98 -13.62
C ALA A 4 27.90 33.17 -12.17
N SER A 5 28.17 34.33 -11.57
CA SER A 5 27.67 34.68 -10.23
C SER A 5 26.15 34.83 -10.17
N VAL A 6 25.52 35.37 -11.22
CA VAL A 6 24.05 35.46 -11.30
C VAL A 6 23.41 34.09 -11.47
N VAL A 7 23.99 33.22 -12.30
CA VAL A 7 23.52 31.83 -12.44
C VAL A 7 23.70 31.06 -11.13
N LEU A 8 24.82 31.23 -10.42
CA LEU A 8 25.02 30.62 -9.11
C LEU A 8 24.02 31.15 -8.07
N LEU A 9 23.70 32.44 -8.10
CA LEU A 9 22.73 33.06 -7.20
C LEU A 9 21.31 32.57 -7.47
N ILE A 10 20.95 32.39 -8.74
CA ILE A 10 19.67 31.78 -9.16
C ILE A 10 19.61 30.33 -8.70
N ILE A 11 20.67 29.53 -8.90
CA ILE A 11 20.75 28.14 -8.45
C ILE A 11 20.67 28.05 -6.91
N LEU A 12 21.35 28.94 -6.19
CA LEU A 12 21.27 29.03 -4.72
C LEU A 12 19.87 29.41 -4.25
N PHE A 13 19.22 30.38 -4.91
CA PHE A 13 17.85 30.78 -4.58
C PHE A 13 16.83 29.71 -4.93
N THR A 14 16.97 29.01 -6.05
CA THR A 14 16.11 27.86 -6.39
C THR A 14 16.34 26.67 -5.46
N GLY A 15 17.57 26.48 -4.96
CA GLY A 15 17.89 25.46 -3.95
C GLY A 15 17.37 25.79 -2.55
N LEU A 16 17.21 27.09 -2.23
CA LEU A 16 16.64 27.57 -0.96
C LEU A 16 15.10 27.67 -0.98
N THR A 17 14.45 27.51 -2.14
CA THR A 17 12.98 27.56 -2.24
C THR A 17 12.27 26.23 -2.11
N ALA A 18 12.95 25.09 -1.97
CA ALA A 18 12.29 23.80 -2.00
C ALA A 18 12.23 23.19 -0.60
N ILE A 19 11.23 23.56 0.21
CA ILE A 19 10.36 22.70 1.04
C ILE A 19 9.34 23.64 1.70
N ALA A 20 8.09 23.56 1.25
CA ALA A 20 6.93 24.37 1.67
C ALA A 20 6.35 23.92 3.02
N PHE A 21 6.27 22.62 3.17
CA PHE A 21 5.73 21.90 4.31
C PHE A 21 6.49 20.57 4.39
N GLN A 22 6.49 19.96 5.57
CA GLN A 22 7.13 18.67 5.77
C GLN A 22 6.07 17.61 6.08
N ILE A 23 6.05 16.54 5.29
CA ILE A 23 5.33 15.33 5.64
C ILE A 23 6.25 14.49 6.53
N GLN A 24 5.81 14.20 7.75
CA GLN A 24 6.56 13.42 8.72
C GLN A 24 5.79 12.16 9.13
N GLN A 25 6.51 11.06 9.32
CA GLN A 25 6.11 9.97 10.20
C GLN A 25 6.85 10.14 11.53
N TYR A 26 6.35 9.62 12.66
CA TYR A 26 7.01 9.73 13.98
C TYR A 26 8.54 9.51 13.89
N GLY A 27 9.30 10.62 13.93
CA GLY A 27 10.77 10.63 13.89
C GLY A 27 11.46 10.71 12.51
N TYR A 28 10.73 10.70 11.38
CA TYR A 28 11.33 10.65 10.03
C TYR A 28 10.69 11.63 9.04
N LYS A 29 11.54 12.28 8.23
CA LYS A 29 11.11 13.10 7.07
C LYS A 29 10.83 12.18 5.89
N LEU A 30 9.62 12.26 5.32
CA LEU A 30 9.26 11.51 4.11
C LEU A 30 9.45 12.43 2.89
N GLU A 31 10.36 12.08 2.00
CA GLU A 31 10.51 12.70 0.68
C GLU A 31 10.14 11.66 -0.38
N SER A 32 9.04 11.88 -1.12
CA SER A 32 8.55 11.01 -2.22
C SER A 32 8.72 9.51 -1.95
N SER A 33 8.20 9.04 -0.81
CA SER A 33 8.45 7.69 -0.29
C SER A 33 7.20 6.82 -0.33
N PHE A 34 7.36 5.53 -0.61
CA PHE A 34 6.29 4.55 -0.41
C PHE A 34 6.29 4.13 1.05
N LEU A 35 5.15 4.26 1.72
CA LEU A 35 5.01 3.92 3.13
C LEU A 35 4.01 2.78 3.30
N GLU A 36 4.48 1.66 3.83
CA GLU A 36 3.59 0.61 4.27
C GLU A 36 3.20 0.82 5.74
N LEU A 37 1.89 0.88 6.00
CA LEU A 37 1.34 1.10 7.33
C LEU A 37 0.71 -0.19 7.86
N TYR A 38 1.30 -0.72 8.92
CA TYR A 38 0.80 -1.92 9.61
C TYR A 38 -0.24 -1.58 10.70
N SER A 39 -0.12 -0.39 11.31
CA SER A 39 -1.06 0.18 12.29
C SER A 39 -1.36 1.65 11.97
N LEU A 40 -2.53 2.12 12.40
CA LEU A 40 -2.95 3.52 12.36
C LEU A 40 -2.26 4.37 13.44
N ASP A 41 -1.43 3.80 14.31
CA ASP A 41 -0.71 4.59 15.32
C ASP A 41 0.43 5.45 14.73
N TYR A 42 0.83 5.17 13.49
CA TYR A 42 1.97 5.81 12.82
C TYR A 42 1.56 6.60 11.57
N LEU A 43 0.43 7.30 11.64
CA LEU A 43 -0.05 8.07 10.49
C LEU A 43 0.92 9.20 10.12
N PRO A 44 1.11 9.44 8.83
CA PRO A 44 1.83 10.61 8.38
C PRO A 44 1.11 11.87 8.90
N THR A 45 1.86 12.94 9.12
CA THR A 45 1.28 14.24 9.47
C THR A 45 1.97 15.34 8.71
N VAL A 46 1.23 16.40 8.37
CA VAL A 46 1.81 17.57 7.72
C VAL A 46 2.14 18.65 8.75
N TYR A 47 3.37 19.16 8.69
CA TYR A 47 3.83 20.33 9.40
C TYR A 47 3.96 21.50 8.42
N THR A 48 3.28 22.59 8.75
CA THR A 48 3.20 23.80 7.93
C THR A 48 4.33 24.77 8.25
N ASP A 49 4.85 25.45 7.24
CA ASP A 49 5.88 26.50 7.38
C ASP A 49 5.22 27.89 7.37
N SER A 50 5.96 28.89 7.85
CA SER A 50 5.68 30.33 7.87
C SER A 50 5.28 30.94 6.52
N LYS A 51 5.53 30.24 5.41
CA LYS A 51 5.31 30.74 4.04
C LYS A 51 3.94 30.36 3.45
N ASP A 52 3.22 29.44 4.07
CA ASP A 52 1.95 28.93 3.56
C ASP A 52 0.79 29.50 4.37
N SER A 53 -0.19 30.09 3.69
CA SER A 53 -1.43 30.54 4.34
C SER A 53 -2.58 29.55 4.20
N TYR A 54 -2.46 28.58 3.28
CA TYR A 54 -3.37 27.45 3.19
C TYR A 54 -2.64 26.18 2.79
N ILE A 55 -3.25 25.05 3.12
CA ILE A 55 -2.89 23.74 2.60
C ILE A 55 -4.11 23.07 1.97
N ASP A 56 -3.89 22.40 0.85
CA ASP A 56 -4.86 21.55 0.15
C ASP A 56 -4.35 20.10 0.20
N ILE A 57 -5.15 19.23 0.78
CA ILE A 57 -4.88 17.81 0.94
C ILE A 57 -5.93 17.04 0.17
N LYS A 58 -5.48 16.18 -0.74
CA LYS A 58 -6.34 15.25 -1.48
C LYS A 58 -5.84 13.84 -1.31
N ILE A 59 -6.74 12.91 -1.02
CA ILE A 59 -6.44 11.48 -0.86
C ILE A 59 -7.22 10.72 -1.92
N TYR A 60 -6.53 9.92 -2.72
CA TYR A 60 -7.08 9.13 -3.80
C TYR A 60 -6.95 7.64 -3.47
N ASP A 61 -7.98 6.87 -3.84
CA ASP A 61 -7.82 5.42 -3.98
C ASP A 61 -6.94 5.15 -5.21
N LEU A 62 -6.07 4.15 -5.12
CA LEU A 62 -5.22 3.77 -6.24
C LEU A 62 -5.68 2.45 -6.84
N ASP A 63 -5.90 2.48 -8.15
CA ASP A 63 -6.23 1.30 -8.94
C ASP A 63 -5.09 0.90 -9.89
N GLU A 64 -5.36 -0.11 -10.71
CA GLU A 64 -4.43 -0.56 -11.74
C GLU A 64 -4.03 0.56 -12.69
N GLN A 65 -4.98 1.36 -13.16
CA GLN A 65 -4.74 2.41 -14.14
C GLN A 65 -3.78 3.48 -13.59
N ASP A 66 -3.87 3.79 -12.31
CA ASP A 66 -3.00 4.78 -11.65
C ASP A 66 -1.56 4.30 -11.47
N LEU A 67 -1.36 2.99 -11.32
CA LEU A 67 -0.08 2.38 -10.94
C LEU A 67 0.67 1.77 -12.11
N THR A 68 -0.02 1.50 -13.23
CA THR A 68 0.56 0.89 -14.42
C THR A 68 1.69 1.74 -15.00
N GLY A 69 2.88 1.16 -15.12
CA GLY A 69 4.10 1.79 -15.60
C GLY A 69 4.77 2.75 -14.61
N ALA A 70 4.24 2.92 -13.40
CA ALA A 70 4.82 3.81 -12.41
C ALA A 70 6.12 3.22 -11.83
N ILE A 71 7.24 3.93 -12.02
CA ILE A 71 8.55 3.56 -11.45
C ILE A 71 8.77 4.28 -10.12
N THR A 72 8.32 5.53 -10.05
CA THR A 72 8.37 6.39 -8.87
C THR A 72 6.99 6.89 -8.51
N ILE A 73 6.82 7.39 -7.28
CA ILE A 73 5.56 8.02 -6.85
C ILE A 73 5.21 9.25 -7.70
N GLY A 74 6.20 9.90 -8.32
CA GLY A 74 5.98 10.98 -9.26
C GLY A 74 5.14 10.54 -10.46
N ASP A 75 5.37 9.31 -10.93
CA ASP A 75 4.77 8.72 -12.13
C ASP A 75 3.33 8.23 -11.91
N VAL A 76 2.92 8.06 -10.64
CA VAL A 76 1.57 7.59 -10.28
C VAL A 76 0.52 8.58 -10.80
N GLY A 77 -0.41 8.02 -11.59
CA GLY A 77 -1.55 8.70 -12.17
C GLY A 77 -2.63 9.05 -11.14
N ILE A 78 -3.65 9.76 -11.62
CA ILE A 78 -4.88 10.05 -10.88
C ILE A 78 -6.03 9.93 -11.88
N SER A 79 -6.72 8.79 -11.87
CA SER A 79 -7.80 8.45 -12.79
C SER A 79 -9.18 8.89 -12.25
N GLY A 80 -9.34 8.97 -10.93
CA GLY A 80 -10.61 9.23 -10.24
C GLY A 80 -10.67 10.48 -9.37
N ASP A 81 -11.85 10.70 -8.79
CA ASP A 81 -12.07 11.76 -7.79
C ASP A 81 -11.42 11.41 -6.44
N PRO A 82 -10.99 12.41 -5.65
CA PRO A 82 -10.42 12.16 -4.34
C PRO A 82 -11.48 11.60 -3.38
N LEU A 83 -11.15 10.54 -2.65
CA LEU A 83 -11.92 10.03 -1.52
C LEU A 83 -12.09 11.07 -0.41
N TYR A 84 -11.08 11.93 -0.27
CA TYR A 84 -11.06 13.00 0.70
C TYR A 84 -10.36 14.23 0.11
N ALA A 85 -10.98 15.39 0.28
CA ALA A 85 -10.41 16.67 -0.09
C ALA A 85 -10.62 17.68 1.04
N LEU A 86 -9.54 18.30 1.50
CA LEU A 86 -9.57 19.34 2.51
C LEU A 86 -8.70 20.50 2.05
N ARG A 87 -9.31 21.69 1.97
CA ARG A 87 -8.57 22.94 1.94
C ARG A 87 -8.80 23.67 3.24
N GLN A 88 -7.73 24.04 3.92
CA GLN A 88 -7.82 24.83 5.14
C GLN A 88 -6.74 25.90 5.20
N THR A 89 -7.09 27.02 5.84
CA THR A 89 -6.13 28.03 6.24
C THR A 89 -5.26 27.47 7.36
N VAL A 90 -3.96 27.73 7.31
CA VAL A 90 -3.00 27.20 8.29
C VAL A 90 -2.14 28.31 8.89
N SER A 91 -1.71 28.10 10.12
CA SER A 91 -0.70 28.92 10.81
C SER A 91 0.65 28.20 10.81
N GLU A 92 1.76 28.95 10.94
CA GLU A 92 3.10 28.36 11.07
C GLU A 92 3.14 27.27 12.16
N LYS A 93 3.78 26.13 11.86
CA LYS A 93 3.94 24.96 12.74
C LYS A 93 2.62 24.31 13.17
N GLN A 94 1.51 24.61 12.51
CA GLN A 94 0.28 23.86 12.69
C GLN A 94 0.46 22.43 12.18
N ARG A 95 0.04 21.48 13.02
CA ARG A 95 -0.01 20.06 12.69
C ARG A 95 -1.36 19.73 12.06
N VAL A 96 -1.34 19.11 10.89
CA VAL A 96 -2.56 18.71 10.16
C VAL A 96 -2.61 17.20 10.04
N HIS A 97 -3.59 16.60 10.72
CA HIS A 97 -3.84 15.16 10.72
C HIS A 97 -4.70 14.75 9.52
N PHE A 98 -4.41 13.59 8.96
CA PHE A 98 -5.27 12.94 7.97
C PHE A 98 -6.36 12.12 8.67
N PRO A 99 -7.55 12.00 8.09
CA PRO A 99 -8.59 11.15 8.65
C PRO A 99 -8.27 9.67 8.43
N ASP A 100 -8.31 8.89 9.51
CA ASP A 100 -7.95 7.46 9.55
C ASP A 100 -8.66 6.63 8.47
N GLU A 101 -9.98 6.84 8.31
CA GLU A 101 -10.79 6.11 7.33
C GLU A 101 -10.34 6.36 5.88
N ALA A 102 -9.86 7.57 5.55
CA ALA A 102 -9.40 7.87 4.20
C ALA A 102 -8.03 7.23 3.89
N LEU A 103 -7.30 6.80 4.91
CA LEU A 103 -5.98 6.17 4.78
C LEU A 103 -6.04 4.64 4.67
N LYS A 104 -7.18 4.01 4.94
CA LYS A 104 -7.37 2.56 4.81
C LYS A 104 -7.22 2.14 3.34
N GLY A 105 -6.39 1.14 3.04
CA GLY A 105 -6.13 0.66 1.68
C GLY A 105 -4.85 1.23 1.06
N LEU A 106 -4.72 1.10 -0.27
CA LEU A 106 -3.62 1.66 -1.04
C LEU A 106 -4.02 3.06 -1.51
N ARG A 107 -3.32 4.10 -1.04
CA ARG A 107 -3.73 5.49 -1.19
C ARG A 107 -2.61 6.36 -1.72
N LEU A 108 -2.96 7.32 -2.56
CA LEU A 108 -2.09 8.45 -2.90
C LEU A 108 -2.59 9.69 -2.16
N ILE A 109 -1.71 10.27 -1.36
CA ILE A 109 -1.92 11.52 -0.66
C ILE A 109 -1.17 12.60 -1.41
N VAL A 110 -1.89 13.58 -1.91
CA VAL A 110 -1.34 14.77 -2.56
C VAL A 110 -1.56 15.94 -1.64
N VAL A 111 -0.46 16.54 -1.19
CA VAL A 111 -0.47 17.75 -0.37
C VAL A 111 0.05 18.89 -1.24
N SER A 112 -0.65 20.02 -1.25
CA SER A 112 -0.28 21.18 -2.03
C SER A 112 -0.52 22.48 -1.26
N SER A 113 0.31 23.48 -1.52
CA SER A 113 0.21 24.82 -0.94
C SER A 113 0.63 25.85 -1.99
N GLN A 114 0.72 27.13 -1.60
CA GLN A 114 1.21 28.17 -2.51
C GLN A 114 2.63 27.92 -3.00
N SER A 115 3.45 27.23 -2.20
CA SER A 115 4.88 27.11 -2.44
C SER A 115 5.29 25.77 -3.04
N GLY A 116 4.39 24.78 -3.12
CA GLY A 116 4.65 23.55 -3.86
C GLY A 116 3.63 22.44 -3.65
N SER A 117 3.98 21.24 -4.13
CA SER A 117 3.20 20.01 -3.96
C SER A 117 4.09 18.83 -3.63
N ALA A 118 3.59 17.90 -2.83
CA ALA A 118 4.24 16.64 -2.51
C ALA A 118 3.24 15.49 -2.64
N LYS A 119 3.74 14.33 -3.05
CA LYS A 119 3.00 13.08 -3.12
C LYS A 119 3.56 12.09 -2.09
N LEU A 120 2.67 11.39 -1.42
CA LEU A 120 2.97 10.27 -0.52
C LEU A 120 2.07 9.10 -0.90
N MET A 121 2.63 7.89 -1.04
CA MET A 121 1.84 6.68 -1.23
C MET A 121 1.82 5.90 0.08
N THR A 122 0.63 5.56 0.56
CA THR A 122 0.45 4.76 1.78
C THR A 122 -0.27 3.46 1.48
N SER A 123 0.15 2.37 2.10
CA SER A 123 -0.54 1.08 2.04
C SER A 123 -0.95 0.64 3.44
N TYR A 124 -2.19 0.92 3.83
CA TYR A 124 -2.79 0.32 5.02
C TYR A 124 -3.52 -0.96 4.60
N ARG A 125 -2.89 -2.11 4.85
CA ARG A 125 -3.44 -3.39 4.39
C ARG A 125 -4.77 -3.70 5.08
N MET A 126 -5.86 -3.68 4.30
CA MET A 126 -7.18 -4.18 4.69
C MET A 126 -7.36 -5.65 4.31
N VAL A 127 -6.48 -6.17 3.45
CA VAL A 127 -6.50 -7.52 2.93
C VAL A 127 -5.17 -8.21 3.29
N GLY A 128 -5.26 -9.44 3.77
CA GLY A 128 -4.14 -10.36 3.93
C GLY A 128 -4.04 -11.30 2.73
N ALA A 129 -2.83 -11.76 2.43
CA ALA A 129 -2.54 -12.70 1.36
C ALA A 129 -1.78 -13.90 1.90
N GLN A 130 -2.12 -15.10 1.42
CA GLN A 130 -1.41 -16.35 1.68
C GLN A 130 -1.04 -16.96 0.34
N LEU A 131 0.25 -17.15 0.16
CA LEU A 131 0.81 -17.85 -0.98
C LEU A 131 1.25 -19.24 -0.52
N LEU A 132 0.72 -20.28 -1.15
CA LEU A 132 1.12 -21.66 -0.93
C LEU A 132 1.89 -22.15 -2.16
N ALA A 133 3.21 -22.24 -2.05
CA ALA A 133 4.04 -22.80 -3.12
C ALA A 133 3.91 -24.35 -3.17
N HIS A 134 3.95 -24.90 -4.38
CA HIS A 134 4.04 -26.34 -4.63
C HIS A 134 4.99 -26.62 -5.82
N GLU A 135 5.28 -27.89 -6.11
CA GLU A 135 6.35 -28.29 -7.05
C GLU A 135 6.27 -27.65 -8.45
N ASN A 136 5.06 -27.28 -8.89
CA ASN A 136 4.78 -26.76 -10.23
C ASN A 136 4.17 -25.35 -10.24
N GLY A 137 4.20 -24.61 -9.13
CA GLY A 137 3.54 -23.30 -9.07
C GLY A 137 3.22 -22.82 -7.66
N ALA A 138 2.21 -21.96 -7.55
CA ALA A 138 1.71 -21.50 -6.26
C ALA A 138 0.21 -21.18 -6.30
N MET A 139 -0.41 -21.18 -5.13
CA MET A 139 -1.80 -20.76 -4.95
C MET A 139 -1.85 -19.52 -4.07
N LEU A 140 -2.59 -18.50 -4.50
CA LEU A 140 -2.86 -17.29 -3.74
C LEU A 140 -4.30 -17.30 -3.24
N ARG A 141 -4.46 -16.99 -1.96
CA ARG A 141 -5.73 -16.75 -1.31
C ARG A 141 -5.69 -15.46 -0.52
N LEU A 142 -6.80 -14.74 -0.49
CA LEU A 142 -6.95 -13.50 0.25
C LEU A 142 -7.98 -13.62 1.38
N TRP A 143 -7.79 -12.88 2.46
CA TRP A 143 -8.79 -12.70 3.52
C TRP A 143 -8.84 -11.25 3.97
N LYS A 144 -9.96 -10.84 4.54
CA LYS A 144 -10.10 -9.49 5.10
C LYS A 144 -9.47 -9.42 6.48
N LYS A 145 -8.84 -8.28 6.78
CA LYS A 145 -8.14 -8.07 8.07
C LYS A 145 -9.09 -7.96 9.26
N ASP A 146 -10.31 -7.48 9.05
CA ASP A 146 -11.29 -7.18 10.10
C ASP A 146 -12.05 -8.43 10.59
N ASP A 147 -12.49 -9.28 9.65
CA ASP A 147 -13.34 -10.44 9.94
C ASP A 147 -12.69 -11.80 9.58
N SER A 148 -11.46 -11.80 9.04
CA SER A 148 -10.72 -12.98 8.58
C SER A 148 -11.45 -13.82 7.52
N ASN A 149 -12.56 -13.33 6.95
CA ASN A 149 -13.28 -14.05 5.90
C ASN A 149 -12.49 -14.03 4.61
N PHE A 150 -12.55 -15.14 3.89
CA PHE A 150 -11.93 -15.25 2.58
C PHE A 150 -12.60 -14.33 1.55
N ILE A 151 -11.79 -13.72 0.70
CA ILE A 151 -12.27 -12.88 -0.40
C ILE A 151 -12.38 -13.75 -1.64
N GLU A 152 -13.59 -13.88 -2.16
CA GLU A 152 -13.87 -14.74 -3.32
C GLU A 152 -13.43 -14.12 -4.64
N ARG A 153 -13.52 -12.78 -4.76
CA ARG A 153 -13.32 -12.05 -6.01
C ARG A 153 -12.14 -11.10 -5.91
N PHE A 154 -11.10 -11.38 -6.68
CA PHE A 154 -9.95 -10.49 -6.84
C PHE A 154 -9.31 -10.66 -8.21
N ALA A 155 -8.55 -9.64 -8.62
CA ALA A 155 -7.81 -9.59 -9.87
C ALA A 155 -6.33 -9.33 -9.59
N LEU A 156 -5.46 -9.87 -10.44
CA LEU A 156 -4.03 -9.68 -10.39
C LEU A 156 -3.57 -8.96 -11.65
N TYR A 157 -2.84 -7.86 -11.48
CA TYR A 157 -2.30 -7.06 -12.56
C TYR A 157 -0.80 -6.94 -12.43
N ARG A 158 -0.06 -7.14 -13.53
CA ARG A 158 1.36 -6.83 -13.56
C ARG A 158 1.51 -5.32 -13.69
N LEU A 159 2.16 -4.68 -12.74
CA LEU A 159 2.25 -3.21 -12.71
C LEU A 159 3.14 -2.63 -13.82
N LYS A 160 4.05 -3.41 -14.36
CA LYS A 160 4.96 -2.95 -15.42
C LYS A 160 4.22 -2.49 -16.68
N ASP A 161 3.14 -3.18 -17.02
CA ASP A 161 2.42 -3.05 -18.30
C ASP A 161 0.89 -3.03 -18.13
N GLY A 162 0.37 -3.22 -16.92
CA GLY A 162 -1.06 -3.31 -16.64
C GLY A 162 -1.69 -4.63 -17.05
N GLU A 163 -0.88 -5.63 -17.44
CA GLU A 163 -1.41 -6.90 -17.93
C GLU A 163 -2.20 -7.60 -16.82
N LEU A 164 -3.45 -7.96 -17.13
CA LEU A 164 -4.26 -8.82 -16.28
C LEU A 164 -3.67 -10.23 -16.29
N ILE A 165 -3.01 -10.61 -15.19
CA ILE A 165 -2.49 -11.96 -14.96
C ILE A 165 -3.65 -12.94 -14.79
N GLY A 166 -4.70 -12.51 -14.08
CA GLY A 166 -5.93 -13.29 -14.00
C GLY A 166 -6.91 -12.80 -12.94
N ARG A 167 -8.05 -13.48 -12.86
CA ARG A 167 -9.16 -13.18 -11.95
C ARG A 167 -9.64 -14.46 -11.28
N THR A 168 -10.15 -14.32 -10.07
CA THR A 168 -10.85 -15.40 -9.37
C THR A 168 -12.26 -14.98 -9.02
N GLU A 169 -13.16 -15.97 -9.00
CA GLU A 169 -14.53 -15.85 -8.48
C GLU A 169 -14.79 -16.83 -7.33
N ASN A 170 -13.80 -17.65 -6.97
CA ASN A 170 -13.90 -18.71 -5.95
C ASN A 170 -12.86 -18.55 -4.83
N GLY A 171 -12.15 -17.42 -4.79
CA GLY A 171 -11.23 -17.04 -3.74
C GLY A 171 -9.88 -17.71 -3.75
N VAL A 172 -9.55 -18.47 -4.80
CA VAL A 172 -8.21 -19.05 -4.98
C VAL A 172 -7.74 -18.75 -6.40
N PHE A 173 -6.53 -18.21 -6.51
CA PHE A 173 -5.84 -18.03 -7.77
C PHE A 173 -4.66 -19.00 -7.84
N VAL A 174 -4.53 -19.74 -8.94
CA VAL A 174 -3.42 -20.68 -9.15
C VAL A 174 -2.49 -20.09 -10.18
N PHE A 175 -1.21 -19.95 -9.83
CA PHE A 175 -0.16 -19.52 -10.74
C PHE A 175 0.37 -20.72 -11.53
N ASP A 176 0.28 -20.65 -12.85
CA ASP A 176 0.93 -21.61 -13.76
C ASP A 176 2.47 -21.44 -13.74
N TYR A 177 2.94 -20.24 -13.41
CA TYR A 177 4.33 -19.91 -13.16
C TYR A 177 4.41 -18.80 -12.12
N LEU A 178 5.37 -18.88 -11.19
CA LEU A 178 5.61 -17.80 -10.23
C LEU A 178 6.18 -16.59 -10.97
N PRO A 179 5.64 -15.36 -10.76
CA PRO A 179 6.22 -14.16 -11.35
C PRO A 179 7.65 -13.96 -10.83
N THR A 180 8.49 -13.32 -11.65
CA THR A 180 9.90 -13.11 -11.30
C THR A 180 10.06 -11.96 -10.31
N VAL A 181 11.20 -11.85 -9.62
CA VAL A 181 11.47 -10.79 -8.63
C VAL A 181 11.34 -9.38 -9.24
N ASP A 182 11.52 -9.27 -10.56
CA ASP A 182 11.38 -8.01 -11.30
C ASP A 182 9.91 -7.61 -11.57
N ASP A 183 8.94 -8.47 -11.25
CA ASP A 183 7.51 -8.25 -11.51
C ASP A 183 6.78 -7.84 -10.22
N ALA A 184 6.46 -6.55 -10.08
CA ALA A 184 5.51 -6.12 -9.07
C ALA A 184 4.07 -6.38 -9.55
N VAL A 185 3.26 -6.98 -8.68
CA VAL A 185 1.88 -7.37 -8.96
C VAL A 185 0.95 -6.60 -8.05
N LEU A 186 -0.07 -5.96 -8.62
CA LEU A 186 -1.19 -5.43 -7.87
C LEU A 186 -2.26 -6.50 -7.76
N VAL A 187 -2.58 -6.90 -6.54
CA VAL A 187 -3.74 -7.74 -6.23
C VAL A 187 -4.86 -6.82 -5.75
N GLN A 188 -5.96 -6.78 -6.47
CA GLN A 188 -7.07 -5.85 -6.22
C GLN A 188 -8.39 -6.59 -5.99
N SER A 189 -9.10 -6.19 -4.95
CA SER A 189 -10.43 -6.66 -4.59
C SER A 189 -11.33 -5.49 -4.18
N ALA A 190 -12.64 -5.74 -4.05
CA ALA A 190 -13.56 -4.74 -3.52
C ALA A 190 -13.26 -4.34 -2.06
N GLU A 191 -12.57 -5.20 -1.31
CA GLU A 191 -12.22 -5.00 0.11
C GLU A 191 -10.86 -4.29 0.28
N GLY A 192 -10.13 -4.09 -0.82
CA GLY A 192 -8.84 -3.41 -0.83
C GLY A 192 -7.82 -4.04 -1.78
N SER A 193 -6.65 -3.40 -1.81
CA SER A 193 -5.55 -3.72 -2.72
C SER A 193 -4.29 -4.08 -1.94
N ILE A 194 -3.48 -4.97 -2.50
CA ILE A 194 -2.15 -5.34 -2.03
C ILE A 194 -1.18 -5.18 -3.20
N LEU A 195 -0.13 -4.39 -2.98
CA LEU A 195 1.07 -4.48 -3.80
C LEU A 195 1.84 -5.70 -3.34
N TRP A 196 2.14 -6.62 -4.25
CA TRP A 196 2.87 -7.85 -4.01
C TRP A 196 4.13 -7.89 -4.88
N ARG A 197 5.26 -8.30 -4.29
CA ARG A 197 6.50 -8.58 -5.02
C ARG A 197 6.93 -10.01 -4.75
N PRO A 198 7.15 -10.84 -5.78
CA PRO A 198 7.64 -12.20 -5.61
C PRO A 198 8.95 -12.22 -4.82
N GLY A 199 9.01 -13.03 -3.75
CA GLY A 199 10.19 -13.18 -2.88
C GLY A 199 10.26 -12.23 -1.68
N GLU A 200 9.41 -11.19 -1.59
CA GLU A 200 9.37 -10.28 -0.43
C GLU A 200 8.28 -10.67 0.60
N TYR A 201 7.43 -11.65 0.31
CA TYR A 201 6.22 -11.96 1.08
C TYR A 201 6.20 -13.40 1.61
N ASP A 202 7.19 -13.75 2.44
CA ASP A 202 7.08 -14.90 3.36
C ASP A 202 6.40 -14.53 4.69
N TYR A 203 5.85 -13.32 4.80
CA TYR A 203 5.29 -12.81 6.06
C TYR A 203 3.79 -13.08 6.21
N TYR A 204 3.52 -14.06 7.07
CA TYR A 204 2.29 -14.27 7.83
C TYR A 204 1.74 -12.94 8.36
N PHE A 205 0.71 -12.38 7.72
CA PHE A 205 -0.28 -11.67 8.52
C PHE A 205 -0.93 -12.75 9.38
N SER A 206 -0.76 -12.67 10.69
CA SER A 206 -1.52 -13.50 11.61
C SER A 206 -2.99 -13.14 11.42
N SER A 207 -3.72 -14.04 10.74
CA SER A 207 -5.18 -14.04 10.75
C SER A 207 -5.65 -13.82 12.19
N LYS A 208 -6.73 -13.05 12.38
CA LYS A 208 -7.34 -12.89 13.71
C LYS A 208 -7.70 -14.24 14.29
N ASP A 209 -7.88 -15.25 13.43
CA ASP A 209 -8.04 -16.63 13.84
C ASP A 209 -6.88 -17.52 13.38
N ILE A 210 -6.30 -18.29 14.29
CA ILE A 210 -5.44 -19.43 13.94
C ILE A 210 -6.27 -20.71 13.85
N CYS A 211 -5.99 -21.53 12.84
CA CYS A 211 -6.51 -22.87 12.73
C CYS A 211 -5.42 -23.87 13.12
N LEU A 212 -5.59 -24.53 14.27
CA LEU A 212 -4.73 -25.63 14.69
C LEU A 212 -5.35 -26.93 14.20
N THR A 213 -4.76 -27.53 13.18
CA THR A 213 -5.20 -28.82 12.64
C THR A 213 -4.32 -29.94 13.19
N PHE A 214 -4.96 -30.88 13.89
CA PHE A 214 -4.33 -32.07 14.45
C PHE A 214 -4.79 -33.29 13.69
N THR A 215 -3.87 -34.23 13.52
CA THR A 215 -4.18 -35.56 13.02
C THR A 215 -3.72 -36.58 14.06
N ASP A 216 -4.42 -37.70 14.15
CA ASP A 216 -4.11 -38.75 15.13
C ASP A 216 -2.73 -39.37 14.87
N ARG A 217 -2.23 -39.32 13.62
CA ARG A 217 -0.91 -39.82 13.20
C ARG A 217 -0.41 -39.11 11.95
N PRO A 218 0.91 -38.94 11.77
CA PRO A 218 1.48 -38.15 10.69
C PRO A 218 1.47 -38.82 9.30
N ALA A 219 1.09 -40.10 9.20
CA ALA A 219 1.13 -40.85 7.94
C ALA A 219 -0.05 -41.84 7.79
N TYR A 220 -0.53 -41.97 6.56
CA TYR A 220 -1.64 -42.84 6.16
C TYR A 220 -1.25 -43.64 4.91
N LYS A 221 -1.81 -44.84 4.76
CA LYS A 221 -1.66 -45.68 3.57
C LYS A 221 -2.73 -45.30 2.53
N ALA A 222 -2.42 -45.56 1.26
CA ALA A 222 -3.39 -45.41 0.18
C ALA A 222 -4.65 -46.24 0.46
N GLY A 223 -5.82 -45.60 0.35
CA GLY A 223 -7.12 -46.22 0.65
C GLY A 223 -7.60 -46.07 2.09
N GLU A 224 -6.80 -45.50 3.01
CA GLU A 224 -7.27 -45.18 4.35
C GLU A 224 -8.01 -43.83 4.39
N VAL A 225 -9.01 -43.74 5.28
CA VAL A 225 -9.67 -42.47 5.60
C VAL A 225 -8.77 -41.65 6.53
N VAL A 226 -8.43 -40.43 6.12
CA VAL A 226 -7.63 -39.49 6.92
C VAL A 226 -8.57 -38.71 7.85
N ASN A 227 -8.32 -38.82 9.16
CA ASN A 227 -9.06 -38.05 10.16
C ASN A 227 -8.19 -36.86 10.63
N PHE A 228 -8.74 -35.67 10.54
CA PHE A 228 -8.17 -34.45 11.10
C PHE A 228 -9.20 -33.73 11.97
N ARG A 229 -8.71 -33.06 13.01
CA ARG A 229 -9.50 -32.21 13.89
C ARG A 229 -8.91 -30.81 13.82
N SER A 230 -9.73 -29.86 13.44
CA SER A 230 -9.33 -28.46 13.33
C SER A 230 -9.96 -27.65 14.45
N PHE A 231 -9.14 -26.92 15.19
CA PHE A 231 -9.58 -25.97 16.21
C PHE A 231 -9.30 -24.56 15.73
N ILE A 232 -10.34 -23.76 15.60
CA ILE A 232 -10.22 -22.34 15.28
C ILE A 232 -10.13 -21.57 16.60
N ARG A 233 -9.15 -20.68 16.72
CA ARG A 233 -8.91 -19.83 17.89
C ARG A 233 -8.67 -18.41 17.45
N GLU A 234 -9.40 -17.49 18.05
CA GLU A 234 -9.15 -16.06 17.92
C GLU A 234 -7.85 -15.70 18.66
N ILE A 235 -6.97 -14.96 17.99
CA ILE A 235 -5.78 -14.33 18.53
C ILE A 235 -6.22 -12.98 19.11
N THR A 236 -6.41 -12.94 20.42
CA THR A 236 -6.57 -11.68 21.15
C THR A 236 -5.19 -10.99 21.26
N PRO A 237 -5.08 -9.67 21.01
CA PRO A 237 -3.83 -8.92 21.20
C PRO A 237 -3.29 -8.98 22.63
#